data_AF-A0A6J4HC62-F1
#
_entry.id   AF-A0A6J4HC62-F1
#
_cell.length_a   1.000
_cell.length_b   1.000
_cell.length_c   1.000
_cell.angle_alpha   90.00
_cell.angle_beta   90.00
_cell.angle_gamma   90.00
#
_symmetry.space_group_name_H-M   'P 1'
#
loop_
_entity.id
_entity.type
_entity.pdbx_description
1 polymer ?
#
loop_
_entity_poly.entity_id
_entity_poly.type
_entity_poly.pdbx_seq_one_letter_code
_entity_poly.pdbx_strand_id
1 'polypeptide(L)'
;MGTRKRRSDRALRAVTRSPGRPGVARGEDRRRFWASIAAGLSSEDAAVEAGVSPVVGTRWFREAGGMPPSALGRSSKPPSGRYLSFAEREEIALWRAQGGGVREIARRLGRAASTISRELRRNAATRGGGLEYRATTAQWHAERAARRPKPAKLAVNPALRTYVQERLAGAVVAPGGAAVAGPAVAWKGRRHGRRQHRRWARAWSPQQISRRLRLDFPGDETMRISHEAIYQALYVQGRGALRRELTACLRTGRALRVPRARSRGRGKSHVAPELLISQRPAEADDRAVPGHWEGDLILGLGSSAIGTLVERTTRFTMLLHLPRMAGHGTGAREKNGPALAGHGADAVRDAIVRTVTALPETLKRSLTWDQGAEMTGHAQLRIDAGVAVYFCDPHSPWQRGTNENTNGLLRQYFPKGTDLSVHGVDNLAAVATALNTRPRKTLGWKTPAEAFDELLRAVQAGVATTS
;
A
#
# COMPACT_ATOMS: atom_id res chain seq x y z
N MET A 1 11.59 -9.88 -64.40
CA MET A 1 11.68 -10.58 -63.08
C MET A 1 11.50 -9.56 -61.96
N GLY A 2 10.31 -9.51 -61.34
CA GLY A 2 10.04 -8.60 -60.22
C GLY A 2 10.77 -9.03 -58.96
N THR A 3 11.72 -8.22 -58.49
CA THR A 3 12.39 -8.42 -57.21
C THR A 3 11.35 -8.36 -56.08
N ARG A 4 11.04 -9.53 -55.49
CA ARG A 4 10.20 -9.62 -54.28
C ARG A 4 10.86 -8.79 -53.16
N LYS A 5 10.42 -7.53 -52.98
CA LYS A 5 10.74 -6.71 -51.80
C LYS A 5 10.32 -7.49 -50.56
N ARG A 6 11.28 -7.83 -49.69
CA ARG A 6 11.01 -8.54 -48.44
C ARG A 6 10.16 -7.62 -47.55
N ARG A 7 9.36 -8.19 -46.63
CA ARG A 7 8.57 -7.40 -45.65
C ARG A 7 9.43 -6.41 -44.84
N SER A 8 10.75 -6.65 -44.75
CA SER A 8 11.75 -5.74 -44.18
C SER A 8 12.00 -4.46 -44.97
N ASP A 9 11.71 -4.48 -46.27
CA ASP A 9 12.01 -3.38 -47.20
C ASP A 9 10.85 -2.37 -47.26
N ARG A 10 9.67 -2.75 -46.74
CA ARG A 10 8.52 -1.85 -46.51
C ARG A 10 8.55 -1.15 -45.15
N ALA A 11 9.54 -1.45 -44.30
CA ALA A 11 9.69 -0.81 -42.99
C ALA A 11 10.52 0.47 -43.09
N LEU A 12 10.13 1.40 -43.95
CA LEU A 12 10.65 2.77 -43.87
C LEU A 12 10.10 3.40 -42.59
N ARG A 13 11.00 3.89 -41.74
CA ARG A 13 10.71 4.46 -40.43
C ARG A 13 9.90 5.76 -40.61
N ALA A 14 8.85 5.95 -39.83
CA ALA A 14 8.25 7.26 -39.68
C ALA A 14 9.30 8.26 -39.15
N VAL A 15 9.26 9.50 -39.65
CA VAL A 15 10.16 10.60 -39.24
C VAL A 15 10.00 10.82 -37.73
N THR A 16 11.04 10.49 -36.96
CA THR A 16 11.03 10.72 -35.51
C THR A 16 11.45 12.15 -35.18
N ARG A 17 10.62 12.91 -34.45
CA ARG A 17 11.04 14.17 -33.81
C ARG A 17 12.29 13.93 -32.93
N SER A 18 13.27 14.81 -33.05
CA SER A 18 14.61 14.70 -32.43
C SER A 18 14.52 14.62 -30.90
N PRO A 19 14.89 13.50 -30.25
CA PRO A 19 14.75 13.31 -28.81
C PRO A 19 15.96 13.77 -27.99
N GLY A 20 16.86 14.59 -28.56
CA GLY A 20 18.12 15.00 -27.91
C GLY A 20 19.28 13.99 -28.03
N ARG A 21 20.44 14.28 -27.42
CA ARG A 21 21.60 13.37 -27.38
C ARG A 21 21.25 12.16 -26.50
N PRO A 22 21.51 10.91 -26.94
CA PRO A 22 21.31 9.73 -26.09
C PRO A 22 22.08 9.87 -24.76
N GLY A 23 21.42 9.52 -23.65
CA GLY A 23 22.06 9.51 -22.34
C GLY A 23 23.18 8.47 -22.29
N VAL A 24 24.26 8.77 -21.57
CA VAL A 24 25.44 7.89 -21.42
C VAL A 24 25.10 6.61 -20.64
N ALA A 25 24.15 6.72 -19.72
CA ALA A 25 23.77 5.63 -18.84
C ALA A 25 22.80 4.63 -19.52
N ARG A 26 23.21 3.36 -19.53
CA ARG A 26 22.66 2.27 -20.35
C ARG A 26 21.56 1.49 -19.64
N GLY A 27 20.89 0.61 -20.39
CA GLY A 27 19.90 -0.32 -19.84
C GLY A 27 20.46 -1.22 -18.74
N GLU A 28 21.73 -1.63 -18.84
CA GLU A 28 22.42 -2.45 -17.83
C GLU A 28 22.69 -1.68 -16.54
N ASP A 29 23.15 -0.43 -16.64
CA ASP A 29 23.36 0.47 -15.50
C ASP A 29 22.03 0.67 -14.76
N ARG A 30 20.93 0.88 -15.49
CA ARG A 30 19.59 0.96 -14.91
C ARG A 30 19.16 -0.34 -14.23
N ARG A 31 19.49 -1.52 -14.78
CA ARG A 31 19.15 -2.80 -14.14
C ARG A 31 19.94 -3.00 -12.85
N ARG A 32 21.25 -2.73 -12.85
CA ARG A 32 22.09 -2.76 -11.66
C ARG A 32 21.55 -1.83 -10.59
N PHE A 33 21.28 -0.58 -10.96
CA PHE A 33 20.64 0.41 -10.09
C PHE A 33 19.38 -0.14 -9.41
N TRP A 34 18.42 -0.66 -10.18
CA TRP A 34 17.16 -1.17 -9.60
C TRP A 34 17.34 -2.46 -8.79
N ALA A 35 18.35 -3.28 -9.10
CA ALA A 35 18.71 -4.44 -8.28
C ALA A 35 19.22 -4.00 -6.91
N SER A 36 20.14 -3.03 -6.85
CA SER A 36 20.70 -2.43 -5.63
C SER A 36 19.62 -1.73 -4.79
N ILE A 37 18.74 -0.96 -5.44
CA ILE A 37 17.56 -0.37 -4.77
C ILE A 37 16.73 -1.48 -4.11
N ALA A 38 16.46 -2.57 -4.82
CA ALA A 38 15.67 -3.67 -4.28
C ALA A 38 16.40 -4.43 -3.15
N ALA A 39 17.75 -4.44 -3.15
CA ALA A 39 18.58 -4.97 -2.07
C ALA A 39 18.57 -4.06 -0.83
N GLY A 40 18.29 -2.76 -0.99
CA GLY A 40 18.08 -1.82 0.11
C GLY A 40 19.05 -0.64 0.14
N LEU A 41 20.01 -0.54 -0.78
CA LEU A 41 20.91 0.60 -0.88
C LEU A 41 20.15 1.89 -1.16
N SER A 42 20.70 3.07 -0.77
CA SER A 42 20.13 4.40 -1.06
C SER A 42 20.06 4.71 -2.57
N SER A 43 19.36 5.77 -2.99
CA SER A 43 19.31 6.12 -4.42
C SER A 43 20.67 6.59 -4.92
N GLU A 44 21.42 7.20 -4.04
CA GLU A 44 22.75 7.72 -4.22
C GLU A 44 23.75 6.54 -4.32
N ASP A 45 23.75 5.63 -3.34
CA ASP A 45 24.65 4.47 -3.32
C ASP A 45 24.36 3.50 -4.48
N ALA A 46 23.08 3.26 -4.78
CA ALA A 46 22.70 2.44 -5.93
C ALA A 46 23.15 3.06 -7.26
N ALA A 47 23.27 4.39 -7.35
CA ALA A 47 23.82 5.05 -8.53
C ALA A 47 25.32 4.80 -8.65
N VAL A 48 26.06 4.94 -7.54
CA VAL A 48 27.50 4.68 -7.49
C VAL A 48 27.77 3.22 -7.89
N GLU A 49 27.05 2.26 -7.32
CA GLU A 49 27.19 0.83 -7.67
C GLU A 49 26.82 0.54 -9.13
N ALA A 50 25.87 1.29 -9.70
CA ALA A 50 25.51 1.19 -11.10
C ALA A 50 26.48 1.90 -12.06
N GLY A 51 27.51 2.57 -11.54
CA GLY A 51 28.50 3.32 -12.34
C GLY A 51 27.97 4.63 -12.90
N VAL A 52 27.00 5.27 -12.24
CA VAL A 52 26.41 6.56 -12.66
C VAL A 52 26.46 7.58 -11.51
N SER A 53 26.34 8.87 -11.84
CA SER A 53 26.37 9.90 -10.79
C SER A 53 25.15 9.78 -9.85
N PRO A 54 25.31 10.10 -8.54
CA PRO A 54 24.20 10.08 -7.58
C PRO A 54 22.97 10.89 -8.03
N VAL A 55 23.19 12.03 -8.69
CA VAL A 55 22.12 12.88 -9.24
C VAL A 55 21.29 12.15 -10.30
N VAL A 56 21.95 11.36 -11.16
CA VAL A 56 21.27 10.54 -12.18
C VAL A 56 20.44 9.43 -11.52
N GLY A 57 20.98 8.75 -10.50
CA GLY A 57 20.24 7.74 -9.73
C GLY A 57 19.00 8.29 -9.04
N THR A 58 19.15 9.42 -8.35
CA THR A 58 18.03 10.11 -7.69
C THR A 58 16.95 10.54 -8.69
N ARG A 59 17.34 11.01 -9.87
CA ARG A 59 16.41 11.31 -10.97
C ARG A 59 15.69 10.05 -11.45
N TRP A 60 16.40 8.95 -11.73
CA TRP A 60 15.80 7.69 -12.14
C TRP A 60 14.80 7.15 -11.11
N PHE A 61 15.15 7.22 -9.84
CA PHE A 61 14.28 6.81 -8.75
C PHE A 61 12.99 7.64 -8.73
N ARG A 62 13.09 8.96 -8.85
CA ARG A 62 11.95 9.89 -8.84
C ARG A 62 11.05 9.72 -10.07
N GLU A 63 11.64 9.67 -11.27
CA GLU A 63 10.92 9.49 -12.53
C GLU A 63 10.09 8.19 -12.56
N ALA A 64 10.63 7.12 -11.97
CA ALA A 64 9.95 5.84 -11.91
C ALA A 64 9.09 5.64 -10.64
N GLY A 65 8.89 6.70 -9.84
CA GLY A 65 8.04 6.62 -8.65
C GLY A 65 8.58 5.75 -7.51
N GLY A 66 9.89 5.49 -7.50
CA GLY A 66 10.56 4.59 -6.57
C GLY A 66 10.41 3.11 -6.88
N MET A 67 10.01 2.77 -8.12
CA MET A 67 9.80 1.40 -8.58
C MET A 67 10.51 1.12 -9.91
N PRO A 68 11.10 -0.08 -10.10
CA PRO A 68 11.62 -0.45 -11.41
C PRO A 68 10.49 -0.47 -12.45
N PRO A 69 10.71 0.13 -13.64
CA PRO A 69 9.92 -0.17 -14.82
C PRO A 69 9.88 -1.68 -15.08
N SER A 70 8.80 -2.20 -15.66
CA SER A 70 8.63 -3.65 -15.86
C SER A 70 9.76 -4.33 -16.63
N ALA A 71 10.40 -3.63 -17.56
CA ALA A 71 11.54 -4.13 -18.33
C ALA A 71 12.86 -4.21 -17.53
N LEU A 72 12.87 -3.65 -16.31
CA LEU A 72 14.02 -3.55 -15.42
C LEU A 72 13.75 -4.17 -14.05
N GLY A 73 12.58 -4.81 -13.86
CA GLY A 73 12.24 -5.50 -12.62
C GLY A 73 13.02 -6.81 -12.46
N ARG A 74 13.09 -7.34 -11.24
CA ARG A 74 13.78 -8.61 -10.94
C ARG A 74 13.29 -9.80 -11.77
N SER A 75 12.00 -9.82 -12.14
CA SER A 75 11.41 -10.87 -12.97
C SER A 75 11.66 -10.69 -14.48
N SER A 76 12.27 -9.58 -14.90
CA SER A 76 12.62 -9.36 -16.30
C SER A 76 13.86 -10.17 -16.66
N LYS A 77 13.76 -10.97 -17.74
CA LYS A 77 14.91 -11.73 -18.23
C LYS A 77 16.02 -10.77 -18.70
N PRO A 78 17.30 -11.04 -18.37
CA PRO A 78 18.40 -10.31 -18.98
C PRO A 78 18.35 -10.47 -20.51
N PRO A 79 19.01 -9.57 -21.28
CA PRO A 79 19.08 -9.71 -22.71
C PRO A 79 19.79 -11.03 -23.00
N SER A 80 19.12 -11.95 -23.69
CA SER A 80 19.77 -13.18 -24.16
C SER A 80 20.91 -12.83 -25.10
N GLY A 81 21.93 -13.69 -25.18
CA GLY A 81 23.05 -13.56 -26.15
C GLY A 81 22.62 -13.50 -27.63
N ARG A 82 21.33 -13.68 -27.94
CA ARG A 82 20.71 -13.41 -29.25
C ARG A 82 20.87 -11.96 -29.73
N TYR A 83 20.91 -10.98 -28.82
CA TYR A 83 21.00 -9.57 -29.17
C TYR A 83 22.45 -9.09 -29.10
N LEU A 84 22.83 -8.17 -29.99
CA LEU A 84 24.15 -7.54 -29.93
C LEU A 84 24.32 -6.77 -28.62
N SER A 85 25.46 -6.93 -27.97
CA SER A 85 25.89 -6.15 -26.81
C SER A 85 26.34 -4.75 -27.23
N PHE A 86 26.58 -3.87 -26.26
CA PHE A 86 27.16 -2.55 -26.56
C PHE A 86 28.59 -2.67 -27.10
N ALA A 87 29.43 -3.53 -26.50
CA ALA A 87 30.79 -3.77 -26.97
C ALA A 87 30.79 -4.28 -28.43
N GLU A 88 29.91 -5.22 -28.77
CA GLU A 88 29.76 -5.67 -30.16
C GLU A 88 29.33 -4.52 -31.09
N ARG A 89 28.52 -3.57 -30.62
CA ARG A 89 28.17 -2.37 -31.40
C ARG A 89 29.33 -1.40 -31.56
N GLU A 90 30.25 -1.32 -30.60
CA GLU A 90 31.49 -0.53 -30.71
C GLU A 90 32.41 -1.13 -31.77
N GLU A 91 32.63 -2.44 -31.74
CA GLU A 91 33.40 -3.15 -32.77
C GLU A 91 32.79 -2.98 -34.17
N ILE A 92 31.46 -3.07 -34.30
CA ILE A 92 30.77 -2.79 -35.57
C ILE A 92 31.07 -1.36 -36.04
N ALA A 93 31.10 -0.37 -35.13
CA ALA A 93 31.37 1.01 -35.51
C ALA A 93 32.82 1.21 -35.98
N LEU A 94 33.79 0.65 -35.26
CA LEU A 94 35.21 0.73 -35.59
C LEU A 94 35.51 0.06 -36.94
N TRP A 95 35.11 -1.20 -37.11
CA TRP A 95 35.39 -1.92 -38.35
C TRP A 95 34.61 -1.36 -39.54
N ARG A 96 33.43 -0.76 -39.30
CA ARG A 96 32.72 -0.07 -40.38
C ARG A 96 33.43 1.21 -40.81
N ALA A 97 34.02 1.96 -39.87
CA ALA A 97 34.83 3.14 -40.18
C ALA A 97 36.12 2.76 -40.94
N GLN A 98 36.67 1.57 -40.68
CA GLN A 98 37.81 0.99 -41.42
C GLN A 98 37.43 0.43 -42.81
N GLY A 99 36.18 0.59 -43.27
CA GLY A 99 35.73 0.08 -44.57
C GLY A 99 35.26 -1.38 -44.57
N GLY A 100 35.21 -2.04 -43.41
CA GLY A 100 34.83 -3.44 -43.26
C GLY A 100 33.42 -3.76 -43.79
N GLY A 101 33.33 -4.88 -44.51
CA GLY A 101 32.08 -5.39 -45.08
C GLY A 101 31.19 -6.11 -44.05
N VAL A 102 29.87 -6.20 -44.31
CA VAL A 102 28.91 -6.86 -43.41
C VAL A 102 29.31 -8.30 -43.06
N ARG A 103 29.74 -9.09 -44.05
CA ARG A 103 30.13 -10.51 -43.85
C ARG A 103 31.42 -10.63 -43.04
N GLU A 104 32.34 -9.70 -43.22
CA GLU A 104 33.61 -9.67 -42.50
C GLU A 104 33.40 -9.34 -41.02
N ILE A 105 32.64 -8.29 -40.73
CA ILE A 105 32.25 -7.91 -39.37
C ILE A 105 31.53 -9.08 -38.68
N ALA A 106 30.64 -9.76 -39.39
CA ALA A 106 29.91 -10.90 -38.83
C ALA A 106 30.84 -12.05 -38.44
N ARG A 107 31.83 -12.38 -39.29
CA ARG A 107 32.82 -13.43 -39.01
C ARG A 107 33.67 -13.07 -37.80
N ARG A 108 34.16 -11.82 -37.71
CA ARG A 108 34.97 -11.34 -36.59
C ARG A 108 34.21 -11.38 -35.26
N LEU A 109 32.90 -11.10 -35.27
CA LEU A 109 32.05 -11.19 -34.07
C LEU A 109 31.49 -12.60 -33.77
N GLY A 110 31.71 -13.59 -34.65
CA GLY A 110 31.03 -14.88 -34.53
C GLY A 110 29.51 -14.80 -34.66
N ARG A 111 29.00 -13.85 -35.46
CA ARG A 111 27.55 -13.61 -35.67
C ARG A 111 27.14 -13.89 -37.10
N ALA A 112 25.85 -14.16 -37.31
CA ALA A 112 25.29 -14.25 -38.66
C ALA A 112 25.35 -12.89 -39.38
N ALA A 113 25.75 -12.88 -40.66
CA ALA A 113 25.78 -11.66 -41.49
C ALA A 113 24.42 -10.93 -41.55
N SER A 114 23.33 -11.68 -41.47
CA SER A 114 21.96 -11.13 -41.41
C SER A 114 21.71 -10.31 -40.14
N THR A 115 22.39 -10.59 -39.03
CA THR A 115 22.29 -9.81 -37.78
C THR A 115 22.95 -8.45 -37.94
N ILE A 116 24.18 -8.43 -38.46
CA ILE A 116 24.93 -7.19 -38.72
C ILE A 116 24.21 -6.32 -39.75
N SER A 117 23.75 -6.91 -40.85
CA SER A 117 22.96 -6.20 -41.87
C SER A 117 21.70 -5.54 -41.29
N ARG A 118 20.96 -6.27 -40.43
CA ARG A 118 19.74 -5.76 -39.78
C ARG A 118 20.05 -4.67 -38.75
N GLU A 119 21.14 -4.78 -38.00
CA GLU A 119 21.58 -3.75 -37.04
C GLU A 119 21.88 -2.45 -37.78
N LEU A 120 22.78 -2.50 -38.76
CA LEU A 120 23.18 -1.34 -39.56
C LEU A 120 21.95 -0.69 -40.24
N ARG A 121 21.02 -1.49 -40.78
CA ARG A 121 19.81 -0.96 -41.43
C ARG A 121 18.82 -0.33 -40.45
N ARG A 122 18.64 -0.90 -39.25
CA ARG A 122 17.57 -0.48 -38.31
C ARG A 122 18.03 0.59 -37.32
N ASN A 123 19.32 0.60 -37.00
CA ASN A 123 19.87 1.33 -35.86
C ASN A 123 21.00 2.30 -36.23
N ALA A 124 21.54 2.28 -37.47
CA ALA A 124 22.37 3.39 -37.96
C ALA A 124 21.53 4.68 -37.97
N ALA A 125 22.12 5.78 -37.53
CA ALA A 125 21.40 7.02 -37.31
C ALA A 125 21.42 7.88 -38.57
N THR A 126 20.41 8.74 -38.70
CA THR A 126 20.75 10.16 -38.80
C THR A 126 19.79 11.11 -38.12
N ARG A 127 20.39 12.19 -37.63
CA ARG A 127 19.78 13.45 -37.23
C ARG A 127 19.57 14.41 -38.43
N GLY A 128 20.10 14.06 -39.62
CA GLY A 128 20.08 14.85 -40.86
C GLY A 128 20.30 14.06 -42.17
N GLY A 129 19.68 12.88 -42.33
CA GLY A 129 19.62 12.16 -43.63
C GLY A 129 20.77 11.20 -44.02
N GLY A 130 21.97 11.31 -43.44
CA GLY A 130 23.09 10.37 -43.62
C GLY A 130 22.92 8.95 -43.03
N LEU A 131 23.87 8.05 -43.26
CA LEU A 131 23.83 6.66 -42.77
C LEU A 131 24.94 6.33 -41.76
N GLU A 132 25.44 7.33 -41.04
CA GLU A 132 26.52 7.15 -40.05
C GLU A 132 26.09 6.22 -38.92
N TYR A 133 26.85 5.13 -38.75
CA TYR A 133 26.63 4.20 -37.66
C TYR A 133 27.43 4.61 -36.42
N ARG A 134 26.72 4.99 -35.35
CA ARG A 134 27.31 5.28 -34.03
C ARG A 134 26.78 4.28 -33.00
N ALA A 135 27.68 3.59 -32.31
CA ALA A 135 27.33 2.55 -31.34
C ALA A 135 26.34 3.04 -30.26
N THR A 136 26.56 4.23 -29.70
CA THR A 136 25.70 4.85 -28.68
C THR A 136 24.28 5.11 -29.16
N THR A 137 24.11 5.56 -30.40
CA THR A 137 22.79 5.83 -30.97
C THR A 137 22.10 4.53 -31.37
N ALA A 138 22.86 3.58 -31.91
CA ALA A 138 22.35 2.26 -32.26
C ALA A 138 21.84 1.49 -31.02
N GLN A 139 22.61 1.54 -29.92
CA GLN A 139 22.21 1.00 -28.62
C GLN A 139 20.92 1.65 -28.11
N TRP A 140 20.84 2.98 -28.13
CA TRP A 140 19.64 3.70 -27.69
C TRP A 140 18.40 3.33 -28.52
N HIS A 141 18.55 3.20 -29.85
CA HIS A 141 17.47 2.74 -30.72
C HIS A 141 17.02 1.31 -30.40
N ALA A 142 17.98 0.40 -30.17
CA ALA A 142 17.71 -0.97 -29.79
C ALA A 142 16.95 -1.05 -28.45
N GLU A 143 17.42 -0.32 -27.43
CA GLU A 143 16.76 -0.24 -26.12
C GLU A 143 15.36 0.37 -26.21
N ARG A 144 15.18 1.45 -26.98
CA ARG A 144 13.87 2.07 -27.21
C ARG A 144 12.90 1.10 -27.88
N ALA A 145 13.34 0.41 -28.94
CA ALA A 145 12.52 -0.57 -29.64
C ALA A 145 12.18 -1.80 -28.77
N ALA A 146 13.08 -2.18 -27.86
CA ALA A 146 12.86 -3.27 -26.91
C ALA A 146 11.78 -2.97 -25.87
N ARG A 147 11.50 -1.68 -25.57
CA ARG A 147 10.50 -1.29 -24.54
C ARG A 147 9.10 -1.83 -24.81
N ARG A 148 8.71 -2.01 -26.09
CA ARG A 148 7.41 -2.53 -26.56
C ARG A 148 6.27 -2.29 -25.56
N PRO A 149 5.92 -1.03 -25.26
CA PRO A 149 4.98 -0.72 -24.20
C PRO A 149 3.63 -1.33 -24.54
N LYS A 150 3.16 -2.27 -23.71
CA LYS A 150 1.80 -2.78 -23.77
C LYS A 150 0.88 -1.81 -23.01
N PRO A 151 -0.35 -1.58 -23.49
CA PRO A 151 -1.31 -0.79 -22.74
C PRO A 151 -1.55 -1.45 -21.37
N ALA A 152 -1.56 -0.64 -20.31
CA ALA A 152 -1.75 -1.15 -18.95
C ALA A 152 -3.17 -1.71 -18.78
N LYS A 153 -3.33 -2.78 -17.98
CA LYS A 153 -4.65 -3.42 -17.78
C LYS A 153 -5.72 -2.43 -17.28
N LEU A 154 -5.35 -1.52 -16.37
CA LEU A 154 -6.24 -0.47 -15.86
C LEU A 154 -6.55 0.63 -16.90
N ALA A 155 -5.74 0.78 -17.95
CA ALA A 155 -6.06 1.72 -19.02
C ALA A 155 -7.15 1.14 -19.94
N VAL A 156 -7.09 -0.16 -20.23
CA VAL A 156 -7.98 -0.87 -21.17
C VAL A 156 -9.23 -1.45 -20.54
N ASN A 157 -9.28 -1.66 -19.22
CA ASN A 157 -10.45 -2.18 -18.51
C ASN A 157 -11.01 -1.08 -17.56
N PRO A 158 -12.05 -0.33 -17.99
CA PRO A 158 -12.68 0.70 -17.17
C PRO A 158 -13.32 0.16 -15.89
N ALA A 159 -14.00 -0.99 -15.93
CA ALA A 159 -14.65 -1.58 -14.77
C ALA A 159 -13.66 -1.90 -13.65
N LEU A 160 -12.54 -2.56 -14.01
CA LEU A 160 -11.46 -2.84 -13.07
C LEU A 160 -10.83 -1.55 -12.53
N ARG A 161 -10.65 -0.53 -13.37
CA ARG A 161 -10.13 0.78 -12.96
C ARG A 161 -11.06 1.46 -11.96
N THR A 162 -12.36 1.48 -12.22
CA THR A 162 -13.38 2.03 -11.32
C THR A 162 -13.37 1.30 -9.98
N TYR A 163 -13.39 -0.03 -9.98
CA TYR A 163 -13.30 -0.83 -8.76
C TYR A 163 -12.05 -0.48 -7.94
N VAL A 164 -10.88 -0.43 -8.59
CA VAL A 164 -9.61 -0.07 -7.91
C VAL A 164 -9.69 1.34 -7.33
N GLN A 165 -10.21 2.31 -8.09
CA GLN A 165 -10.37 3.69 -7.63
C GLN A 165 -11.31 3.81 -6.44
N GLU A 166 -12.45 3.14 -6.47
CA GLU A 166 -13.42 3.15 -5.38
C GLU A 166 -12.88 2.50 -4.11
N ARG A 167 -12.18 1.37 -4.22
CA ARG A 167 -11.60 0.73 -3.03
C ARG A 167 -10.43 1.53 -2.44
N LEU A 168 -9.69 2.27 -3.26
CA LEU A 168 -8.64 3.18 -2.80
C LEU A 168 -9.21 4.46 -2.17
N ALA A 169 -10.06 5.17 -2.91
CA ALA A 169 -10.41 6.58 -2.66
C ALA A 169 -11.93 6.84 -2.58
N GLY A 170 -12.75 5.79 -2.60
CA GLY A 170 -14.19 5.89 -2.44
C GLY A 170 -14.54 6.54 -1.11
N ALA A 171 -15.69 7.23 -1.10
CA ALA A 171 -16.19 7.94 0.06
C ALA A 171 -16.36 6.99 1.25
N VAL A 172 -16.12 7.54 2.43
CA VAL A 172 -16.54 6.93 3.69
C VAL A 172 -18.04 7.23 3.81
N VAL A 173 -18.82 6.20 4.11
CA VAL A 173 -20.27 6.30 4.25
C VAL A 173 -20.65 5.95 5.68
N ALA A 174 -21.60 6.68 6.23
CA ALA A 174 -22.26 6.32 7.47
C ALA A 174 -23.07 5.03 7.29
N PRO A 175 -23.44 4.34 8.38
CA PRO A 175 -24.31 3.16 8.31
C PRO A 175 -25.62 3.41 7.53
N GLY A 176 -26.19 4.61 7.62
CA GLY A 176 -27.38 5.02 6.86
C GLY A 176 -27.14 5.35 5.38
N GLY A 177 -25.94 5.11 4.84
CA GLY A 177 -25.59 5.30 3.43
C GLY A 177 -25.14 6.73 3.05
N ALA A 178 -25.34 7.72 3.92
CA ALA A 178 -24.89 9.09 3.69
C ALA A 178 -23.36 9.18 3.60
N ALA A 179 -22.86 9.90 2.60
CA ALA A 179 -21.43 10.15 2.47
C ALA A 179 -20.95 11.12 3.56
N VAL A 180 -19.93 10.71 4.32
CA VAL A 180 -19.33 11.54 5.36
C VAL A 180 -18.03 12.13 4.82
N ALA A 181 -18.03 13.45 4.65
CA ALA A 181 -16.83 14.17 4.28
C ALA A 181 -15.81 14.11 5.44
N GLY A 182 -14.62 13.61 5.16
CA GLY A 182 -13.50 13.75 6.09
C GLY A 182 -12.99 15.19 6.14
N PRO A 183 -11.97 15.46 6.98
CA PRO A 183 -11.35 16.77 7.04
C PRO A 183 -10.82 17.20 5.67
N ALA A 184 -10.92 18.50 5.37
CA ALA A 184 -10.40 19.08 4.13
C ALA A 184 -8.86 19.03 4.15
N VAL A 185 -8.27 18.30 3.20
CA VAL A 185 -6.81 18.14 3.12
C VAL A 185 -6.33 18.52 1.74
N ALA A 186 -5.61 19.64 1.65
CA ALA A 186 -4.95 20.06 0.43
C ALA A 186 -3.82 19.08 0.07
N TRP A 187 -3.82 18.58 -1.17
CA TRP A 187 -2.73 17.75 -1.68
C TRP A 187 -1.53 18.63 -2.02
N LYS A 188 -0.59 18.74 -1.08
CA LYS A 188 0.76 19.24 -1.38
C LYS A 188 1.57 18.03 -1.81
N GLY A 189 2.08 17.96 -3.04
CA GLY A 189 2.71 16.77 -3.65
C GLY A 189 3.94 16.17 -2.95
N ARG A 190 4.20 16.49 -1.68
CA ARG A 190 5.17 15.91 -0.77
C ARG A 190 4.46 15.39 0.49
N ARG A 191 5.05 14.34 1.09
CA ARG A 191 4.66 13.67 2.33
C ARG A 191 3.72 14.50 3.23
N HIS A 192 2.48 14.05 3.44
CA HIS A 192 1.63 14.60 4.51
C HIS A 192 2.41 14.50 5.83
N GLY A 193 2.58 15.63 6.52
CA GLY A 193 3.39 15.72 7.74
C GLY A 193 2.87 14.80 8.85
N ARG A 194 3.70 14.55 9.88
CA ARG A 194 3.17 14.09 11.16
C ARG A 194 2.30 15.24 11.72
N ARG A 195 1.14 14.93 12.30
CA ARG A 195 0.16 15.88 12.88
C ARG A 195 -0.74 16.67 11.91
N GLN A 196 -0.91 16.20 10.67
CA GLN A 196 -1.90 16.78 9.75
C GLN A 196 -3.06 15.81 9.51
N HIS A 197 -4.27 16.35 9.43
CA HIS A 197 -5.44 15.60 8.98
C HIS A 197 -5.17 14.92 7.63
N ARG A 198 -5.84 13.78 7.42
CA ARG A 198 -5.75 13.00 6.20
C ARG A 198 -7.11 12.90 5.55
N ARG A 199 -7.13 12.91 4.22
CA ARG A 199 -8.35 12.65 3.46
C ARG A 199 -8.91 11.29 3.86
N TRP A 200 -10.16 11.28 4.30
CA TRP A 200 -10.87 10.03 4.53
C TRP A 200 -11.24 9.36 3.21
N ALA A 201 -11.09 8.04 3.19
CA ALA A 201 -11.41 7.19 2.07
C ALA A 201 -11.53 5.74 2.56
N ARG A 202 -12.14 4.86 1.75
CA ARG A 202 -12.10 3.40 2.00
C ARG A 202 -10.69 2.89 2.26
N ALA A 203 -9.69 3.45 1.57
CA ALA A 203 -8.26 3.28 1.82
C ALA A 203 -7.81 1.81 1.90
N TRP A 204 -8.37 0.97 1.04
CA TRP A 204 -7.89 -0.40 0.88
C TRP A 204 -6.48 -0.38 0.27
N SER A 205 -5.59 -1.23 0.78
CA SER A 205 -4.28 -1.41 0.17
C SER A 205 -4.39 -2.11 -1.19
N PRO A 206 -3.46 -1.87 -2.12
CA PRO A 206 -3.39 -2.60 -3.39
C PRO A 206 -3.41 -4.12 -3.23
N GLN A 207 -2.85 -4.66 -2.14
CA GLN A 207 -2.89 -6.09 -1.85
C GLN A 207 -4.30 -6.57 -1.49
N GLN A 208 -5.01 -5.83 -0.64
CA GLN A 208 -6.41 -6.12 -0.29
C GLN A 208 -7.28 -6.12 -1.54
N ILE A 209 -7.15 -5.10 -2.39
CA ILE A 209 -7.89 -4.98 -3.66
C ILE A 209 -7.61 -6.18 -4.58
N SER A 210 -6.34 -6.46 -4.84
CA SER A 210 -5.89 -7.56 -5.72
C SER A 210 -6.40 -8.94 -5.27
N ARG A 211 -6.46 -9.17 -3.96
CA ARG A 211 -6.94 -10.43 -3.39
C ARG A 211 -8.46 -10.49 -3.36
N ARG A 212 -9.12 -9.36 -3.04
CA ARG A 212 -10.56 -9.28 -2.94
C ARG A 212 -11.27 -9.42 -4.27
N LEU A 213 -10.69 -8.92 -5.37
CA LEU A 213 -11.21 -9.10 -6.73
C LEU A 213 -11.50 -10.55 -7.11
N ARG A 214 -10.77 -11.53 -6.54
CA ARG A 214 -11.01 -12.95 -6.79
C ARG A 214 -12.27 -13.48 -6.12
N LEU A 215 -12.63 -12.89 -4.97
CA LEU A 215 -13.84 -13.25 -4.23
C LEU A 215 -15.06 -12.52 -4.79
N ASP A 216 -14.93 -11.23 -5.10
CA ASP A 216 -16.03 -10.44 -5.63
C ASP A 216 -16.39 -10.83 -7.08
N PHE A 217 -15.42 -11.35 -7.84
CA PHE A 217 -15.60 -11.73 -9.24
C PHE A 217 -14.97 -13.10 -9.54
N PRO A 218 -15.50 -14.22 -9.00
CA PRO A 218 -14.85 -15.53 -9.08
C PRO A 218 -14.71 -16.03 -10.52
N GLY A 219 -15.72 -15.80 -11.37
CA GLY A 219 -15.73 -16.22 -12.78
C GLY A 219 -15.12 -15.24 -13.78
N ASP A 220 -14.80 -14.00 -13.39
CA ASP A 220 -14.30 -12.98 -14.32
C ASP A 220 -12.77 -12.79 -14.21
N GLU A 221 -12.03 -13.37 -15.15
CA GLU A 221 -10.59 -13.22 -15.25
C GLU A 221 -10.13 -11.82 -15.66
N THR A 222 -11.00 -11.05 -16.33
CA THR A 222 -10.71 -9.66 -16.69
C THR A 222 -10.54 -8.79 -15.44
N MET A 223 -11.16 -9.18 -14.33
CA MET A 223 -11.04 -8.52 -13.02
C MET A 223 -9.78 -8.91 -12.23
N ARG A 224 -8.85 -9.68 -12.80
CA ARG A 224 -7.58 -10.05 -12.13
C ARG A 224 -6.49 -9.01 -12.33
N ILE A 225 -5.90 -8.49 -11.25
CA ILE A 225 -4.71 -7.65 -11.32
C ILE A 225 -3.78 -7.93 -10.14
N SER A 226 -2.47 -7.87 -10.36
CA SER A 226 -1.51 -7.94 -9.27
C SER A 226 -1.45 -6.61 -8.52
N HIS A 227 -1.29 -6.68 -7.19
CA HIS A 227 -1.09 -5.49 -6.38
C HIS A 227 0.14 -4.67 -6.80
N GLU A 228 1.15 -5.32 -7.38
CA GLU A 228 2.31 -4.67 -7.97
C GLU A 228 1.95 -3.82 -9.20
N ALA A 229 1.04 -4.30 -10.06
CA ALA A 229 0.56 -3.53 -11.20
C ALA A 229 -0.27 -2.31 -10.75
N ILE A 230 -1.05 -2.43 -9.66
CA ILE A 230 -1.75 -1.29 -9.04
C ILE A 230 -0.73 -0.27 -8.50
N TYR A 231 0.31 -0.71 -7.77
CA TYR A 231 1.38 0.19 -7.32
C TYR A 231 2.10 0.88 -8.47
N GLN A 232 2.41 0.16 -9.54
CA GLN A 232 3.03 0.75 -10.73
C GLN A 232 2.10 1.79 -11.39
N ALA A 233 0.79 1.57 -11.42
CA ALA A 233 -0.16 2.55 -11.94
C ALA A 233 -0.27 3.81 -11.07
N LEU A 234 -0.09 3.69 -9.75
CA LEU A 234 -0.09 4.83 -8.81
C LEU A 234 1.20 5.65 -8.85
N TYR A 235 2.36 4.98 -8.97
CA TYR A 235 3.68 5.60 -8.82
C TYR A 235 4.35 5.98 -10.15
N VAL A 236 4.07 5.29 -11.25
CA VAL A 236 4.73 5.53 -12.55
C VAL A 236 3.85 6.41 -13.44
N GLN A 237 4.18 7.69 -13.55
CA GLN A 237 3.38 8.69 -14.29
C GLN A 237 3.09 8.30 -15.76
N GLY A 238 4.00 7.59 -16.42
CA GLY A 238 3.84 7.17 -17.82
C GLY A 238 2.91 5.99 -18.10
N ARG A 239 2.26 5.40 -17.08
CA ARG A 239 1.29 4.29 -17.28
C ARG A 239 -0.18 4.72 -17.30
N GLY A 240 -0.47 5.99 -17.01
CA GLY A 240 -1.67 6.70 -17.49
C GLY A 240 -3.04 6.16 -17.05
N ALA A 241 -3.17 5.40 -15.96
CA ALA A 241 -4.45 4.78 -15.60
C ALA A 241 -5.04 5.23 -14.25
N LEU A 242 -4.24 5.81 -13.36
CA LEU A 242 -4.68 6.28 -12.04
C LEU A 242 -4.06 7.64 -11.76
N ARG A 243 -4.80 8.53 -11.10
CA ARG A 243 -4.28 9.84 -10.67
C ARG A 243 -3.25 9.65 -9.55
N ARG A 244 -2.13 10.38 -9.61
CA ARG A 244 -1.04 10.29 -8.62
C ARG A 244 -1.50 10.65 -7.19
N GLU A 245 -2.50 11.50 -7.06
CA GLU A 245 -3.11 11.92 -5.80
C GLU A 245 -3.67 10.74 -4.98
N LEU A 246 -4.07 9.65 -5.64
CA LEU A 246 -4.58 8.44 -4.98
C LEU A 246 -3.54 7.78 -4.05
N THR A 247 -2.26 8.12 -4.18
CA THR A 247 -1.20 7.71 -3.24
C THR A 247 -1.43 8.25 -1.82
N ALA A 248 -2.19 9.35 -1.66
CA ALA A 248 -2.59 9.87 -0.35
C ALA A 248 -3.50 8.92 0.43
N CYS A 249 -4.26 8.06 -0.26
CA CYS A 249 -5.15 7.07 0.34
C CYS A 249 -4.41 5.79 0.78
N LEU A 250 -3.11 5.66 0.48
CA LEU A 250 -2.28 4.56 0.98
C LEU A 250 -1.89 4.79 2.44
N ARG A 251 -1.83 3.72 3.24
CA ARG A 251 -1.50 3.76 4.69
C ARG A 251 -0.29 4.65 5.04
N THR A 252 0.76 4.62 4.23
CA THR A 252 1.99 5.38 4.48
C THR A 252 1.97 6.81 3.94
N GLY A 253 1.00 7.16 3.07
CA GLY A 253 0.88 8.48 2.44
C GLY A 253 2.10 8.91 1.63
N ARG A 254 2.95 7.96 1.21
CA ARG A 254 4.21 8.25 0.52
C ARG A 254 3.96 8.47 -0.97
N ALA A 255 4.49 9.58 -1.50
CA ALA A 255 4.46 9.93 -2.92
C ALA A 255 5.43 9.11 -3.79
N LEU A 256 6.35 8.36 -3.19
CA LEU A 256 7.27 7.42 -3.82
C LEU A 256 7.30 6.11 -3.03
N ARG A 257 7.47 4.98 -3.71
CA ARG A 257 7.68 3.68 -3.06
C ARG A 257 9.12 3.61 -2.53
N VAL A 258 9.29 2.97 -1.37
CA VAL A 258 10.61 2.72 -0.77
C VAL A 258 10.75 1.21 -0.57
N PRO A 259 11.92 0.62 -0.88
CA PRO A 259 12.20 -0.79 -0.65
C PRO A 259 11.93 -1.23 0.80
N ARG A 260 11.46 -2.47 0.96
CA ARG A 260 11.22 -3.07 2.29
C ARG A 260 12.51 -3.18 3.12
N ALA A 261 13.64 -3.48 2.48
CA ALA A 261 14.94 -3.57 3.15
C ALA A 261 15.34 -2.25 3.84
N ARG A 262 15.18 -1.10 3.16
CA ARG A 262 15.33 0.23 3.80
C ARG A 262 14.33 0.51 4.91
N SER A 263 13.16 -0.14 4.87
CA SER A 263 12.14 -0.02 5.91
C SER A 263 12.40 -0.94 7.11
N ARG A 264 13.37 -1.87 7.03
CA ARG A 264 13.86 -2.68 8.15
C ARG A 264 14.95 -1.99 8.97
N GLY A 265 15.43 -0.81 8.55
CA GLY A 265 16.28 0.04 9.37
C GLY A 265 15.47 0.68 10.51
N ARG A 266 15.79 0.29 11.75
CA ARG A 266 15.05 0.44 13.02
C ARG A 266 14.01 -0.65 13.27
N GLY A 267 14.49 -1.87 13.44
CA GLY A 267 13.81 -2.82 14.31
C GLY A 267 13.82 -2.27 15.73
N LYS A 268 12.65 -2.18 16.37
CA LYS A 268 12.61 -2.34 17.82
C LYS A 268 12.61 -3.84 18.04
N SER A 269 13.73 -4.37 18.51
CA SER A 269 13.79 -5.71 19.07
C SER A 269 13.18 -5.66 20.46
N HIS A 270 12.04 -6.30 20.65
CA HIS A 270 11.63 -6.75 21.97
C HIS A 270 11.11 -8.17 21.82
N VAL A 271 11.88 -9.12 22.36
CA VAL A 271 11.43 -10.44 22.78
C VAL A 271 12.01 -10.59 24.17
N ALA A 272 11.15 -10.70 25.18
CA ALA A 272 11.47 -11.28 26.46
C ALA A 272 10.42 -12.37 26.72
N PRO A 273 10.81 -13.57 27.19
CA PRO A 273 9.89 -14.60 27.64
C PRO A 273 9.42 -14.31 29.09
N GLU A 274 8.35 -14.99 29.51
CA GLU A 274 7.78 -15.09 30.89
C GLU A 274 6.62 -14.08 31.16
N LEU A 275 5.33 -14.48 31.09
CA LEU A 275 4.46 -15.22 32.05
C LEU A 275 3.82 -14.24 33.11
N LEU A 276 2.49 -14.10 33.33
CA LEU A 276 1.31 -14.96 33.10
C LEU A 276 -0.04 -14.23 32.90
N ILE A 277 -0.81 -14.69 31.90
CA ILE A 277 -2.24 -14.45 31.59
C ILE A 277 -3.14 -15.61 32.13
N SER A 278 -2.64 -16.38 33.10
CA SER A 278 -3.03 -17.78 33.42
C SER A 278 -4.47 -18.07 33.80
N GLN A 279 -5.32 -17.07 34.01
CA GLN A 279 -6.70 -17.29 34.47
C GLN A 279 -7.75 -17.21 33.35
N ARG A 280 -7.33 -17.13 32.09
CA ARG A 280 -8.26 -17.19 30.95
C ARG A 280 -8.64 -18.63 30.60
N PRO A 281 -9.88 -18.85 30.16
CA PRO A 281 -10.21 -20.07 29.42
C PRO A 281 -9.31 -20.18 28.18
N ALA A 282 -8.77 -21.37 27.92
CA ALA A 282 -7.89 -21.63 26.77
C ALA A 282 -8.51 -21.19 25.42
N GLU A 283 -9.84 -21.23 25.34
CA GLU A 283 -10.66 -20.73 24.23
C GLU A 283 -10.35 -19.27 23.79
N ALA A 284 -9.89 -18.42 24.72
CA ALA A 284 -9.62 -17.01 24.43
C ALA A 284 -8.29 -16.78 23.69
N ASP A 285 -7.32 -17.70 23.78
CA ASP A 285 -5.98 -17.50 23.22
C ASP A 285 -5.93 -17.82 21.71
N ASP A 286 -6.66 -18.85 21.28
CA ASP A 286 -6.69 -19.28 19.88
C ASP A 286 -7.52 -18.38 18.97
N ARG A 287 -8.22 -17.36 19.52
CA ARG A 287 -9.07 -16.42 18.77
C ARG A 287 -10.15 -17.12 17.93
N ALA A 288 -10.47 -18.36 18.31
CA ALA A 288 -11.42 -19.22 17.65
C ALA A 288 -12.84 -18.98 18.17
N VAL A 289 -12.96 -18.51 19.42
CA VAL A 289 -14.24 -18.30 20.08
C VAL A 289 -14.69 -16.84 19.98
N PRO A 290 -15.87 -16.59 19.39
CA PRO A 290 -16.47 -15.26 19.30
C PRO A 290 -16.81 -14.64 20.65
N GLY A 291 -16.90 -13.31 20.69
CA GLY A 291 -17.43 -12.58 21.84
C GLY A 291 -16.39 -12.14 22.85
N HIS A 292 -15.11 -12.35 22.54
CA HIS A 292 -13.99 -11.78 23.28
C HIS A 292 -13.55 -10.47 22.62
N TRP A 293 -13.54 -9.39 23.38
CA TRP A 293 -13.23 -8.05 22.91
C TRP A 293 -11.91 -7.55 23.49
N GLU A 294 -11.17 -6.78 22.71
CA GLU A 294 -10.03 -5.99 23.16
C GLU A 294 -10.37 -4.51 23.08
N GLY A 295 -10.29 -3.81 24.20
CA GLY A 295 -10.50 -2.38 24.31
C GLY A 295 -9.20 -1.59 24.39
N ASP A 296 -9.20 -0.32 23.96
CA ASP A 296 -8.10 0.64 24.08
C ASP A 296 -8.62 2.07 23.89
N LEU A 297 -7.83 3.07 24.32
CA LEU A 297 -8.05 4.48 24.00
C LEU A 297 -7.06 5.00 22.96
N ILE A 298 -7.57 5.63 21.90
CA ILE A 298 -6.73 6.49 21.05
C ILE A 298 -6.79 7.93 21.55
N LEU A 299 -5.64 8.42 22.06
CA LEU A 299 -5.53 9.80 22.53
C LEU A 299 -5.20 10.79 21.40
N GLY A 300 -5.71 12.01 21.57
CA GLY A 300 -5.57 13.19 20.71
C GLY A 300 -5.06 14.43 21.46
N LEU A 301 -5.17 15.61 20.83
CA LEU A 301 -4.82 16.90 21.46
C LEU A 301 -5.87 17.34 22.48
N GLY A 302 -5.45 18.13 23.46
CA GLY A 302 -6.33 18.70 24.48
C GLY A 302 -7.11 17.61 25.22
N SER A 303 -6.44 16.51 25.55
CA SER A 303 -7.00 15.33 26.22
C SER A 303 -8.25 14.75 25.54
N SER A 304 -8.42 14.96 24.23
CA SER A 304 -9.48 14.27 23.48
C SER A 304 -9.13 12.80 23.30
N ALA A 305 -10.15 11.94 23.28
CA ALA A 305 -9.98 10.51 23.09
C ALA A 305 -11.12 9.91 22.28
N ILE A 306 -10.86 8.74 21.70
CA ILE A 306 -11.88 7.83 21.16
C ILE A 306 -11.59 6.46 21.76
N GLY A 307 -12.60 5.81 22.32
CA GLY A 307 -12.48 4.43 22.75
C GLY A 307 -12.60 3.48 21.56
N THR A 308 -11.93 2.34 21.64
CA THR A 308 -11.89 1.35 20.57
C THR A 308 -12.21 -0.01 21.16
N LEU A 309 -13.12 -0.75 20.54
CA LEU A 309 -13.43 -2.14 20.89
C LEU A 309 -13.24 -3.00 19.66
N VAL A 310 -12.44 -4.07 19.76
CA VAL A 310 -12.14 -4.96 18.63
C VAL A 310 -12.46 -6.40 19.01
N GLU A 311 -13.36 -7.03 18.26
CA GLU A 311 -13.73 -8.43 18.45
C GLU A 311 -12.58 -9.34 17.97
N ARG A 312 -12.17 -10.29 18.80
CA ARG A 312 -10.94 -11.07 18.61
C ARG A 312 -11.03 -12.16 17.55
N THR A 313 -12.20 -12.51 17.03
CA THR A 313 -12.32 -13.54 15.99
C THR A 313 -12.36 -12.87 14.61
N THR A 314 -13.35 -12.00 14.42
CA THR A 314 -13.74 -11.29 13.21
C THR A 314 -13.00 -9.98 12.99
N ARG A 315 -12.33 -9.43 14.03
CA ARG A 315 -11.70 -8.09 14.00
C ARG A 315 -12.72 -6.96 13.80
N PHE A 316 -14.00 -7.22 14.06
CA PHE A 316 -15.03 -6.20 13.98
C PHE A 316 -14.72 -5.11 14.99
N THR A 317 -14.65 -3.88 14.51
CA THR A 317 -14.21 -2.72 15.29
C THR A 317 -15.39 -1.79 15.56
N MET A 318 -15.59 -1.44 16.82
CA MET A 318 -16.52 -0.40 17.25
C MET A 318 -15.73 0.76 17.84
N LEU A 319 -16.19 1.98 17.60
CA LEU A 319 -15.58 3.21 18.10
C LEU A 319 -16.52 3.88 19.09
N LEU A 320 -16.00 4.17 20.28
CA LEU A 320 -16.73 4.79 21.37
C LEU A 320 -16.52 6.30 21.30
N HIS A 321 -17.62 7.04 21.17
CA HIS A 321 -17.61 8.49 21.23
C HIS A 321 -17.45 8.96 22.68
N LEU A 322 -16.38 9.70 22.96
CA LEU A 322 -15.99 10.17 24.29
C LEU A 322 -15.93 11.72 24.28
N PRO A 323 -17.07 12.41 24.33
CA PRO A 323 -17.09 13.87 24.34
C PRO A 323 -16.50 14.42 25.64
N ARG A 324 -15.95 15.64 25.57
CA ARG A 324 -15.53 16.38 26.78
C ARG A 324 -16.76 16.63 27.66
N MET A 325 -16.58 16.53 28.97
CA MET A 325 -17.64 16.79 29.95
C MET A 325 -17.75 18.29 30.21
N ALA A 326 -18.89 18.71 30.77
CA ALA A 326 -19.11 20.09 31.19
C ALA A 326 -17.99 20.54 32.15
N GLY A 327 -17.48 21.76 31.97
CA GLY A 327 -16.38 22.30 32.77
C GLY A 327 -14.96 21.94 32.29
N HIS A 328 -14.80 21.15 31.23
CA HIS A 328 -13.47 20.80 30.72
C HIS A 328 -12.73 22.02 30.14
N GLY A 329 -11.60 22.38 30.75
CA GLY A 329 -10.77 23.50 30.31
C GLY A 329 -11.26 24.87 30.79
N THR A 330 -12.32 24.93 31.60
CA THR A 330 -12.76 26.13 32.30
C THR A 330 -12.22 26.09 33.72
N GLY A 331 -11.19 26.88 34.01
CA GLY A 331 -10.58 26.98 35.34
C GLY A 331 -9.36 26.10 35.58
N ALA A 332 -8.73 26.26 36.75
CA ALA A 332 -7.61 25.43 37.18
C ALA A 332 -8.08 24.00 37.46
N ARG A 333 -7.31 23.00 37.02
CA ARG A 333 -7.63 21.60 37.27
C ARG A 333 -7.52 21.30 38.75
N GLU A 334 -8.63 20.95 39.39
CA GLU A 334 -8.62 20.44 40.76
C GLU A 334 -7.84 19.12 40.83
N LYS A 335 -6.90 19.04 41.78
CA LYS A 335 -6.17 17.80 42.06
C LYS A 335 -7.16 16.80 42.66
N ASN A 336 -7.31 15.63 42.01
CA ASN A 336 -8.33 14.61 42.31
C ASN A 336 -9.80 15.01 42.00
N GLY A 337 -10.01 16.10 41.26
CA GLY A 337 -11.35 16.45 40.75
C GLY A 337 -11.83 15.49 39.64
N PRO A 338 -13.11 15.60 39.24
CA PRO A 338 -13.72 14.72 38.23
C PRO A 338 -12.97 14.75 36.89
N ALA A 339 -12.90 13.62 36.20
CA ALA A 339 -12.17 13.49 34.94
C ALA A 339 -12.96 14.06 33.76
N LEU A 340 -12.86 15.38 33.54
CA LEU A 340 -13.68 16.09 32.54
C LEU A 340 -13.25 15.90 31.07
N ALA A 341 -12.12 15.22 30.82
CA ALA A 341 -11.52 15.08 29.48
C ALA A 341 -12.30 14.15 28.52
N GLY A 342 -13.37 13.50 28.98
CA GLY A 342 -14.13 12.53 28.21
C GLY A 342 -13.53 11.12 28.21
N HIS A 343 -12.23 10.98 28.49
CA HIS A 343 -11.58 9.69 28.77
C HIS A 343 -11.52 9.33 30.26
N GLY A 344 -12.36 9.96 31.08
CA GLY A 344 -12.52 9.60 32.49
C GLY A 344 -13.15 8.22 32.64
N ALA A 345 -12.98 7.60 33.80
CA ALA A 345 -13.47 6.23 34.03
C ALA A 345 -14.99 6.10 33.85
N ASP A 346 -15.77 7.07 34.33
CA ASP A 346 -17.23 7.07 34.15
C ASP A 346 -17.63 7.21 32.68
N ALA A 347 -17.03 8.17 31.97
CA ALA A 347 -17.33 8.39 30.56
C ALA A 347 -16.98 7.18 29.68
N VAL A 348 -15.87 6.50 29.97
CA VAL A 348 -15.45 5.27 29.27
C VAL A 348 -16.39 4.12 29.62
N ARG A 349 -16.71 3.90 30.91
CA ARG A 349 -17.69 2.89 31.35
C ARG A 349 -19.01 3.06 30.63
N ASP A 350 -19.61 4.25 30.71
CA ASP A 350 -20.95 4.49 30.17
C ASP A 350 -20.97 4.31 28.65
N ALA A 351 -19.88 4.67 27.95
CA ALA A 351 -19.74 4.44 26.51
C ALA A 351 -19.62 2.94 26.17
N ILE A 352 -18.89 2.16 26.97
CA ILE A 352 -18.81 0.71 26.81
C ILE A 352 -20.17 0.07 27.05
N VAL A 353 -20.84 0.38 28.17
CA VAL A 353 -22.18 -0.14 28.50
C VAL A 353 -23.15 0.10 27.35
N ARG A 354 -23.29 1.36 26.90
CA ARG A 354 -24.17 1.69 25.76
C ARG A 354 -23.91 0.86 24.50
N THR A 355 -22.65 0.50 24.26
CA THR A 355 -22.25 -0.22 23.05
C THR A 355 -22.41 -1.74 23.21
N VAL A 356 -21.98 -2.27 24.35
CA VAL A 356 -21.96 -3.71 24.63
C VAL A 356 -23.36 -4.24 24.89
N THR A 357 -24.23 -3.49 25.58
CA THR A 357 -25.60 -3.94 25.88
C THR A 357 -26.43 -4.21 24.62
N ALA A 358 -26.11 -3.57 23.49
CA ALA A 358 -26.77 -3.81 22.21
C ALA A 358 -26.34 -5.13 21.52
N LEU A 359 -25.33 -5.83 22.04
CA LEU A 359 -24.84 -7.09 21.48
C LEU A 359 -25.62 -8.30 22.02
N PRO A 360 -25.81 -9.36 21.22
CA PRO A 360 -26.30 -10.65 21.70
C PRO A 360 -25.42 -11.24 22.81
N GLU A 361 -25.99 -11.97 23.76
CA GLU A 361 -25.26 -12.58 24.90
C GLU A 361 -24.06 -13.43 24.47
N THR A 362 -24.20 -14.21 23.40
CA THR A 362 -23.12 -15.05 22.86
C THR A 362 -21.89 -14.26 22.40
N LEU A 363 -22.07 -12.96 22.13
CA LEU A 363 -21.01 -12.02 21.74
C LEU A 363 -20.51 -11.15 22.90
N LYS A 364 -21.02 -11.34 24.13
CA LYS A 364 -20.66 -10.56 25.32
C LYS A 364 -19.84 -11.37 26.33
N ARG A 365 -18.89 -12.20 25.86
CA ARG A 365 -18.15 -13.11 26.74
C ARG A 365 -17.15 -12.39 27.64
N SER A 366 -16.24 -11.60 27.05
CA SER A 366 -15.27 -10.85 27.84
C SER A 366 -14.71 -9.62 27.16
N LEU A 367 -14.20 -8.69 27.98
CA LEU A 367 -13.50 -7.48 27.57
C LEU A 367 -12.09 -7.47 28.16
N THR A 368 -11.10 -7.21 27.32
CA THR A 368 -9.69 -7.04 27.71
C THR A 368 -9.32 -5.57 27.67
N TRP A 369 -8.73 -5.02 28.72
CA TRP A 369 -8.24 -3.64 28.75
C TRP A 369 -6.83 -3.55 29.37
N ASP A 370 -6.15 -2.43 29.21
CA ASP A 370 -4.93 -2.10 29.96
C ASP A 370 -5.26 -1.56 31.36
N GLN A 371 -4.28 -1.56 32.25
CA GLN A 371 -4.43 -1.09 33.64
C GLN A 371 -4.45 0.45 33.75
N GLY A 372 -5.03 1.12 32.76
CA GLY A 372 -5.14 2.57 32.72
C GLY A 372 -6.13 3.10 33.76
N ALA A 373 -5.92 4.35 34.20
CA ALA A 373 -6.78 5.00 35.19
C ALA A 373 -8.24 5.16 34.71
N GLU A 374 -8.46 5.15 33.39
CA GLU A 374 -9.78 5.11 32.77
C GLU A 374 -10.58 3.83 33.08
N MET A 375 -9.96 2.78 33.62
CA MET A 375 -10.63 1.54 34.00
C MET A 375 -10.78 1.37 35.52
N THR A 376 -10.59 2.43 36.31
CA THR A 376 -10.79 2.38 37.77
C THR A 376 -12.23 1.94 38.14
N GLY A 377 -13.23 2.27 37.31
CA GLY A 377 -14.63 1.86 37.47
C GLY A 377 -15.00 0.46 36.93
N HIS A 378 -14.05 -0.43 36.68
CA HIS A 378 -14.29 -1.73 36.03
C HIS A 378 -15.20 -2.68 36.82
N ALA A 379 -15.22 -2.60 38.16
CA ALA A 379 -16.11 -3.42 38.99
C ALA A 379 -17.57 -3.11 38.68
N GLN A 380 -17.91 -1.82 38.60
CA GLN A 380 -19.25 -1.37 38.19
C GLN A 380 -19.52 -1.70 36.71
N LEU A 381 -18.53 -1.53 35.83
CA LEU A 381 -18.67 -1.89 34.41
C LEU A 381 -19.04 -3.37 34.23
N ARG A 382 -18.46 -4.28 35.02
CA ARG A 382 -18.76 -5.71 34.97
C ARG A 382 -20.22 -5.99 35.30
N ILE A 383 -20.77 -5.27 36.28
CA ILE A 383 -22.17 -5.37 36.71
C ILE A 383 -23.07 -4.80 35.61
N ASP A 384 -22.82 -3.57 35.18
CA ASP A 384 -23.71 -2.82 34.28
C ASP A 384 -23.73 -3.39 32.85
N ALA A 385 -22.59 -3.83 32.33
CA ALA A 385 -22.48 -4.36 30.98
C ALA A 385 -22.64 -5.90 30.91
N GLY A 386 -22.69 -6.58 32.05
CA GLY A 386 -22.78 -8.05 32.11
C GLY A 386 -21.60 -8.78 31.47
N VAL A 387 -20.43 -8.13 31.35
CA VAL A 387 -19.25 -8.67 30.65
C VAL A 387 -18.08 -8.85 31.61
N ALA A 388 -17.40 -10.00 31.53
CA ALA A 388 -16.19 -10.24 32.31
C ALA A 388 -15.06 -9.32 31.82
N VAL A 389 -14.52 -8.48 32.71
CA VAL A 389 -13.41 -7.57 32.40
C VAL A 389 -12.09 -8.19 32.88
N TYR A 390 -11.09 -8.19 32.01
CA TYR A 390 -9.74 -8.69 32.27
C TYR A 390 -8.71 -7.62 31.93
N PHE A 391 -7.63 -7.56 32.71
CA PHE A 391 -6.55 -6.61 32.50
C PHE A 391 -5.31 -7.29 31.91
N CYS A 392 -4.60 -6.57 31.05
CA CYS A 392 -3.28 -6.96 30.58
C CYS A 392 -2.23 -6.73 31.68
N ASP A 393 -1.14 -7.49 31.58
CA ASP A 393 0.01 -7.32 32.48
C ASP A 393 0.71 -5.98 32.21
N PRO A 394 1.26 -5.32 33.25
CA PRO A 394 2.12 -4.17 33.06
C PRO A 394 3.24 -4.48 32.07
N HIS A 395 3.56 -3.52 31.21
CA HIS A 395 4.61 -3.63 30.20
C HIS A 395 4.44 -4.76 29.15
N SER A 396 3.23 -5.32 28.99
CA SER A 396 2.94 -6.43 28.06
C SER A 396 1.99 -6.07 26.90
N PRO A 397 2.32 -5.07 26.05
CA PRO A 397 1.41 -4.59 25.00
C PRO A 397 1.09 -5.64 23.92
N TRP A 398 1.92 -6.69 23.77
CA TRP A 398 1.70 -7.77 22.79
C TRP A 398 0.44 -8.60 23.08
N GLN A 399 -0.04 -8.60 24.33
CA GLN A 399 -1.28 -9.26 24.74
C GLN A 399 -2.53 -8.65 24.06
N ARG A 400 -2.39 -7.47 23.42
CA ARG A 400 -3.43 -6.77 22.64
C ARG A 400 -3.02 -6.51 21.18
N GLY A 401 -2.34 -7.47 20.55
CA GLY A 401 -1.79 -7.32 19.19
C GLY A 401 -2.82 -6.96 18.09
N THR A 402 -3.94 -7.68 18.00
CA THR A 402 -5.24 -7.04 18.29
C THR A 402 -5.48 -5.58 17.98
N ASN A 403 -5.82 -4.93 19.09
CA ASN A 403 -6.14 -3.53 19.16
C ASN A 403 -4.96 -2.66 18.67
N GLU A 404 -3.69 -3.00 18.97
CA GLU A 404 -2.54 -2.21 18.50
C GLU A 404 -2.49 -2.06 16.96
N ASN A 405 -2.70 -3.16 16.24
CA ASN A 405 -2.74 -3.11 14.77
C ASN A 405 -3.94 -2.30 14.28
N THR A 406 -5.10 -2.46 14.93
CA THR A 406 -6.34 -1.75 14.60
C THR A 406 -6.19 -0.24 14.82
N ASN A 407 -5.61 0.17 15.95
CA ASN A 407 -5.26 1.55 16.25
C ASN A 407 -4.26 2.10 15.24
N GLY A 408 -3.27 1.31 14.83
CA GLY A 408 -2.38 1.65 13.73
C GLY A 408 -3.11 1.92 12.39
N LEU A 409 -4.26 1.30 12.15
CA LEU A 409 -5.10 1.57 10.99
C LEU A 409 -5.98 2.81 11.19
N LEU A 410 -6.58 2.96 12.38
CA LEU A 410 -7.39 4.12 12.76
C LEU A 410 -6.60 5.43 12.68
N ARG A 411 -5.27 5.40 12.90
CA ARG A 411 -4.40 6.56 12.67
C ARG A 411 -4.32 7.04 11.20
N GLN A 412 -4.94 6.34 10.24
CA GLN A 412 -5.18 6.86 8.89
C GLN A 412 -6.31 7.90 8.86
N TYR A 413 -7.28 7.79 9.77
CA TYR A 413 -8.42 8.70 9.90
C TYR A 413 -8.25 9.70 11.04
N PHE A 414 -7.60 9.25 12.13
CA PHE A 414 -7.35 10.01 13.36
C PHE A 414 -5.84 10.13 13.66
N PRO A 415 -5.07 10.93 12.90
CA PRO A 415 -3.63 11.06 13.07
C PRO A 415 -3.22 11.45 14.51
N LYS A 416 -2.03 11.04 14.94
CA LYS A 416 -1.51 11.48 16.26
C LYS A 416 -1.33 13.00 16.26
N GLY A 417 -1.73 13.64 17.37
CA GLY A 417 -1.58 15.09 17.55
C GLY A 417 -2.62 15.91 16.78
N THR A 418 -3.82 15.38 16.56
CA THR A 418 -5.01 16.16 16.16
C THR A 418 -6.02 16.16 17.30
N ASP A 419 -6.89 17.16 17.39
CA ASP A 419 -8.05 17.12 18.30
C ASP A 419 -9.06 16.09 17.76
N LEU A 420 -9.47 15.14 18.60
CA LEU A 420 -10.44 14.10 18.25
C LEU A 420 -11.87 14.47 18.63
N SER A 421 -12.06 15.48 19.49
CA SER A 421 -13.40 15.92 19.94
C SER A 421 -14.23 16.54 18.80
N VAL A 422 -13.58 16.94 17.71
CA VAL A 422 -14.24 17.43 16.48
C VAL A 422 -15.02 16.34 15.74
N HIS A 423 -14.83 15.06 16.11
CA HIS A 423 -15.46 13.92 15.46
C HIS A 423 -16.63 13.38 16.28
N GLY A 424 -17.85 13.76 15.88
CA GLY A 424 -19.09 13.23 16.46
C GLY A 424 -19.38 11.75 16.14
N VAL A 425 -20.52 11.26 16.61
CA VAL A 425 -20.94 9.85 16.51
C VAL A 425 -20.98 9.34 15.06
N ASP A 426 -21.58 10.10 14.13
CA ASP A 426 -21.70 9.70 12.73
C ASP A 426 -20.35 9.57 12.04
N ASN A 427 -19.42 10.48 12.36
CA ASN A 427 -18.05 10.44 11.89
C ASN A 427 -17.34 9.16 12.32
N LEU A 428 -17.50 8.77 13.59
CA LEU A 428 -16.91 7.54 14.12
C LEU A 428 -17.57 6.30 13.51
N ALA A 429 -18.91 6.27 13.39
CA ALA A 429 -19.65 5.16 12.80
C ALA A 429 -19.26 4.95 11.32
N ALA A 430 -19.08 6.03 10.57
CA ALA A 430 -18.64 5.99 9.17
C ALA A 430 -17.21 5.45 9.05
N VAL A 431 -16.28 5.89 9.90
CA VAL A 431 -14.91 5.37 9.94
C VAL A 431 -14.87 3.90 10.35
N ALA A 432 -15.65 3.49 11.35
CA ALA A 432 -15.79 2.10 11.77
C ALA A 432 -16.30 1.24 10.61
N THR A 433 -17.33 1.71 9.88
CA THR A 433 -17.86 1.04 8.68
C THR A 433 -16.78 0.89 7.59
N ALA A 434 -16.03 1.96 7.29
CA ALA A 434 -14.93 1.88 6.31
C ALA A 434 -13.80 0.95 6.74
N LEU A 435 -13.60 0.75 8.04
CA LEU A 435 -12.61 -0.18 8.57
C LEU A 435 -13.13 -1.63 8.57
N ASN A 436 -14.40 -1.84 8.92
CA ASN A 436 -15.07 -3.13 8.97
C ASN A 436 -15.42 -3.68 7.59
N THR A 437 -15.48 -2.83 6.57
CA THR A 437 -15.59 -3.23 5.16
C THR A 437 -14.21 -3.42 4.52
N ARG A 438 -13.10 -3.29 5.25
CA ARG A 438 -11.75 -3.46 4.71
C ARG A 438 -11.27 -4.92 4.85
N PRO A 439 -10.96 -5.63 3.76
CA PRO A 439 -10.56 -7.05 3.79
C PRO A 439 -9.37 -7.33 4.70
N ARG A 440 -9.40 -8.43 5.44
CA ARG A 440 -8.28 -8.88 6.30
C ARG A 440 -7.66 -10.15 5.77
N LYS A 441 -6.33 -10.17 5.66
CA LYS A 441 -5.59 -11.38 5.28
C LYS A 441 -5.86 -12.55 6.24
N THR A 442 -6.00 -12.26 7.53
CA THR A 442 -6.29 -13.23 8.59
C THR A 442 -7.66 -13.89 8.46
N LEU A 443 -8.60 -13.25 7.75
CA LEU A 443 -9.95 -13.76 7.51
C LEU A 443 -10.10 -14.30 6.09
N GLY A 444 -9.02 -14.78 5.47
CA GLY A 444 -9.05 -15.24 4.08
C GLY A 444 -9.47 -14.16 3.06
N TRP A 445 -9.26 -12.87 3.39
CA TRP A 445 -9.71 -11.70 2.62
C TRP A 445 -11.22 -11.42 2.65
N LYS A 446 -11.97 -12.04 3.57
CA LYS A 446 -13.26 -11.50 4.02
C LYS A 446 -13.05 -10.19 4.77
N THR A 447 -14.09 -9.38 4.83
CA THR A 447 -14.16 -8.17 5.64
C THR A 447 -14.60 -8.53 7.06
N PRO A 448 -14.20 -7.75 8.09
CA PRO A 448 -14.70 -7.94 9.43
C PRO A 448 -16.23 -7.92 9.52
N ALA A 449 -16.89 -7.06 8.73
CA ALA A 449 -18.35 -7.01 8.67
C ALA A 449 -18.96 -8.32 8.17
N GLU A 450 -18.43 -8.92 7.11
CA GLU A 450 -18.92 -10.22 6.60
C GLU A 450 -18.68 -11.34 7.62
N ALA A 451 -17.49 -11.40 8.22
CA ALA A 451 -17.19 -12.42 9.22
C ALA A 451 -18.07 -12.28 10.47
N PHE A 452 -18.41 -11.05 10.86
CA PHE A 452 -19.30 -10.77 11.97
C PHE A 452 -20.77 -11.07 11.64
N ASP A 453 -21.22 -10.76 10.42
CA ASP A 453 -22.57 -11.10 9.94
C ASP A 453 -22.79 -12.61 9.86
N GLU A 454 -21.81 -13.38 9.34
CA GLU A 454 -21.84 -14.85 9.34
C GLU A 454 -22.02 -15.42 10.75
N LEU A 455 -21.36 -14.81 11.73
CA LEU A 455 -21.42 -15.19 13.14
C LEU A 455 -22.79 -14.86 13.75
N LEU A 456 -23.32 -13.65 13.50
CA LEU A 456 -24.66 -13.25 13.95
C LEU A 456 -25.74 -14.19 13.42
N ARG A 457 -25.66 -14.56 12.13
CA ARG A 457 -26.60 -15.53 11.52
C ARG A 457 -26.48 -16.92 12.14
N ALA A 458 -25.27 -17.39 12.41
CA ALA A 458 -25.05 -18.67 13.07
C ALA A 458 -25.65 -18.71 14.50
N VAL A 459 -25.51 -17.61 15.26
CA VAL A 459 -26.12 -17.47 16.59
C VAL A 459 -27.65 -17.51 16.49
N GLN A 460 -28.25 -16.79 15.54
CA GLN A 460 -29.70 -16.78 15.36
C GLN A 460 -30.27 -18.15 14.98
N ALA A 461 -29.57 -18.90 14.10
CA ALA A 461 -29.97 -20.24 13.71
C ALA A 461 -29.91 -21.26 14.87
N GLY A 462 -28.93 -21.12 15.77
CA GLY A 462 -28.80 -21.98 16.95
C GLY A 462 -29.90 -21.76 18.00
N VAL A 463 -30.39 -20.52 18.15
CA VAL A 463 -31.51 -20.20 19.06
C VAL A 463 -32.84 -20.71 18.50
N ALA A 464 -33.05 -20.62 17.18
CA ALA A 464 -34.28 -21.10 16.53
C ALA A 464 -34.43 -22.63 16.51
N THR A 465 -33.36 -23.40 16.73
CA THR A 465 -33.38 -24.87 16.79
C THR A 465 -33.52 -25.43 18.20
N THR A 466 -33.46 -24.57 19.22
CA THR A 466 -33.64 -24.93 20.65
C THR A 466 -34.96 -24.42 21.25
N SER A 467 -35.85 -23.87 20.41
CA SER A 467 -37.18 -23.38 20.80
C SER A 467 -38.29 -24.41 20.57
#